data_AF-A0A257NJM2-F1
#
_entry.id   AF-A0A257NJM2-F1
#
_cell.length_a   1.000
_cell.length_b   1.000
_cell.length_c   1.000
_cell.angle_alpha   90.00
_cell.angle_beta   90.00
_cell.angle_gamma   90.00
#
_symmetry.space_group_name_H-M   'P 1'
#
loop_
_entity.id
_entity.type
_entity.pdbx_description
1 polymer ?
#
loop_
_entity_poly.entity_id
_entity_poly.type
_entity_poly.pdbx_seq_one_letter_code
_entity_poly.pdbx_strand_id
1 'polypeptide(L)'
;RLLERCGKLSDELGAGSLTGLPIIETKANDISAYIPTNVISITDGQCFLETDLFNQGVRPAINVGVSVSRVGGAAQIKAMKEVAGSLRLDLSQYRELEAFAAFASDLDATSKAQLERGARLVELLKQPQNQPMPVEEQVVSMFLGTGGHVDSVPVEDVRRFETELLDHIRGSEGKILADIRESKKLSEENEKALTDAINHFKKGFAATGGGSVVPDEHAEPKEDEGKESVKVKKPETKDKNAKKGKK
;
A
#
# COMPACT_ATOMS: atom_id res chain seq x y z
N ARG A 1 15.46 -22.28 -17.24
CA ARG A 1 16.94 -22.15 -17.10
C ARG A 1 17.46 -20.72 -16.98
N LEU A 2 16.87 -19.71 -17.65
CA LEU A 2 17.39 -18.33 -17.57
C LEU A 2 17.02 -17.66 -16.23
N LEU A 3 15.73 -17.60 -15.92
CA LEU A 3 15.22 -16.90 -14.72
C LEU A 3 15.68 -17.54 -13.41
N GLU A 4 15.77 -18.87 -13.36
CA GLU A 4 16.31 -19.65 -12.22
C GLU A 4 17.78 -19.34 -11.84
N ARG A 5 18.49 -18.52 -12.64
CA ARG A 5 19.82 -18.04 -12.27
C ARG A 5 19.77 -16.82 -11.33
N CYS A 6 18.62 -16.16 -11.24
CA CYS A 6 18.37 -15.08 -10.30
C CYS A 6 18.03 -15.68 -8.93
N GLY A 7 18.54 -15.10 -7.85
CA GLY A 7 18.33 -15.62 -6.50
C GLY A 7 19.18 -14.91 -5.45
N LYS A 8 18.89 -15.18 -4.17
CA LYS A 8 19.70 -14.77 -3.04
C LYS A 8 20.54 -15.97 -2.58
N LEU A 9 21.86 -15.81 -2.57
CA LEU A 9 22.79 -16.84 -2.11
C LEU A 9 22.76 -16.96 -0.57
N SER A 10 23.23 -18.11 -0.08
CA SER A 10 23.44 -18.35 1.35
C SER A 10 24.58 -17.50 1.89
N ASP A 11 24.65 -17.38 3.22
CA ASP A 11 25.72 -16.62 3.88
C ASP A 11 27.10 -17.25 3.64
N GLU A 12 27.16 -18.58 3.50
CA GLU A 12 28.38 -19.33 3.12
C GLU A 12 28.91 -18.95 1.73
N LEU A 13 28.02 -18.58 0.81
CA LEU A 13 28.35 -18.15 -0.55
C LEU A 13 28.44 -16.61 -0.67
N GLY A 14 28.56 -15.91 0.46
CA GLY A 14 28.76 -14.45 0.51
C GLY A 14 27.48 -13.63 0.46
N ALA A 15 26.30 -14.25 0.62
CA ALA A 15 24.98 -13.60 0.71
C ALA A 15 24.61 -12.66 -0.46
N GLY A 16 25.29 -12.77 -1.60
CA GLY A 16 25.01 -11.97 -2.80
C GLY A 16 23.61 -12.25 -3.37
N SER A 17 23.07 -11.29 -4.12
CA SER A 17 21.78 -11.46 -4.79
C SER A 17 21.82 -11.00 -6.25
N LEU A 18 20.99 -11.65 -7.06
CA LEU A 18 20.68 -11.24 -8.43
C LEU A 18 19.17 -11.19 -8.59
N THR A 19 18.61 -9.99 -8.80
CA THR A 19 17.17 -9.78 -8.98
C THR A 19 16.84 -9.65 -10.46
N GLY A 20 15.97 -10.53 -10.97
CA GLY A 20 15.50 -10.48 -12.35
C GLY A 20 14.20 -9.67 -12.48
N LEU A 21 14.13 -8.79 -13.47
CA LEU A 21 12.92 -8.04 -13.85
C LEU A 21 12.59 -8.32 -15.33
N PRO A 22 12.07 -9.52 -15.66
CA PRO A 22 11.74 -9.85 -17.04
C PRO A 22 10.54 -9.02 -17.52
N ILE A 23 10.63 -8.51 -18.75
CA ILE A 23 9.54 -7.81 -19.42
C ILE A 23 8.99 -8.72 -20.51
N ILE A 24 7.67 -8.91 -20.52
CA ILE A 24 6.96 -9.67 -21.53
C ILE A 24 5.92 -8.78 -22.21
N GLU A 25 5.86 -8.84 -23.54
CA GLU A 25 4.80 -8.20 -24.30
C GLU A 25 3.64 -9.20 -24.45
N THR A 26 2.45 -8.82 -24.00
CA THR A 26 1.21 -9.55 -24.28
C THR A 26 0.56 -8.99 -25.55
N LYS A 27 -0.12 -9.85 -26.31
CA LYS A 27 -0.90 -9.41 -27.48
C LYS A 27 -2.34 -9.24 -27.05
N ALA A 28 -2.92 -8.05 -27.27
CA ALA A 28 -4.29 -7.72 -26.86
C ALA A 28 -4.60 -8.05 -25.38
N ASN A 29 -3.62 -7.82 -24.48
CA ASN A 29 -3.71 -8.14 -23.05
C ASN A 29 -3.95 -9.64 -22.74
N ASP A 30 -3.73 -10.55 -23.68
CA ASP A 30 -3.92 -11.99 -23.46
C ASP A 30 -2.77 -12.60 -22.65
N ILE A 31 -3.07 -12.92 -21.39
CA ILE A 31 -2.16 -13.61 -20.46
C ILE A 31 -2.19 -15.13 -20.58
N SER A 32 -3.19 -15.68 -21.29
CA SER A 32 -3.35 -17.13 -21.47
C SER A 32 -2.48 -17.68 -22.60
N ALA A 33 -1.87 -16.80 -23.39
CA ALA A 33 -0.92 -17.18 -24.41
C ALA A 33 0.26 -17.98 -23.83
N TYR A 34 0.82 -18.88 -24.66
CA TYR A 34 1.84 -19.84 -24.25
C TYR A 34 3.05 -19.20 -23.57
N ILE A 35 3.60 -18.11 -24.12
CA ILE A 35 4.79 -17.45 -23.57
C ILE A 35 4.47 -16.74 -22.23
N PRO A 36 3.46 -15.86 -22.12
CA PRO A 36 3.07 -15.27 -20.83
C PRO A 36 2.79 -16.32 -19.75
N THR A 37 2.03 -17.37 -20.07
CA THR A 37 1.70 -18.44 -19.11
C THR A 37 2.96 -19.13 -18.56
N ASN A 38 3.92 -19.45 -19.43
CA ASN A 38 5.18 -20.07 -19.02
C ASN A 38 6.04 -19.13 -18.19
N VAL A 39 6.09 -17.83 -18.51
CA VAL A 39 6.90 -16.89 -17.73
C VAL A 39 6.25 -16.66 -16.36
N ILE A 40 4.93 -16.51 -16.30
CA ILE A 40 4.17 -16.37 -15.05
C ILE A 40 4.42 -17.59 -14.14
N SER A 41 4.44 -18.82 -14.69
CA SER A 41 4.68 -20.01 -13.87
C SER A 41 6.11 -20.10 -13.31
N ILE A 42 7.08 -19.44 -13.94
CA ILE A 42 8.50 -19.43 -13.52
C ILE A 42 8.80 -18.28 -12.55
N THR A 43 8.28 -17.07 -12.79
CA THR A 43 8.60 -15.88 -11.99
C THR A 43 7.89 -15.88 -10.63
N ASP A 44 8.52 -15.38 -9.57
CA ASP A 44 7.95 -15.29 -8.21
C ASP A 44 6.80 -14.27 -8.05
N GLY A 45 6.37 -13.64 -9.13
CA GLY A 45 5.30 -12.66 -9.14
C GLY A 45 5.23 -11.95 -10.47
N GLN A 46 4.22 -11.11 -10.63
CA GLN A 46 4.03 -10.30 -11.82
C GLN A 46 3.44 -8.93 -11.46
N CYS A 47 3.92 -7.91 -12.18
CA CYS A 47 3.27 -6.61 -12.27
C CYS A 47 2.62 -6.55 -13.65
N PHE A 48 1.29 -6.70 -13.69
CA PHE A 48 0.52 -6.67 -14.93
C PHE A 48 0.14 -5.23 -15.26
N LEU A 49 0.54 -4.76 -16.45
CA LEU A 49 0.29 -3.41 -16.92
C LEU A 49 -0.83 -3.42 -17.97
N GLU A 50 -1.85 -2.60 -17.78
CA GLU A 50 -3.01 -2.55 -18.67
C GLU A 50 -3.14 -1.23 -19.43
N THR A 51 -3.50 -1.33 -20.70
CA THR A 51 -3.68 -0.17 -21.57
C THR A 51 -4.87 0.70 -21.14
N ASP A 52 -5.95 0.09 -20.65
CA ASP A 52 -7.16 0.82 -20.25
C ASP A 52 -6.89 1.70 -19.02
N LEU A 53 -6.19 1.17 -18.01
CA LEU A 53 -5.73 1.93 -16.85
C LEU A 53 -4.82 3.10 -17.26
N PHE A 54 -3.90 2.86 -18.20
CA PHE A 54 -3.01 3.89 -18.70
C PHE A 54 -3.77 5.04 -19.40
N ASN A 55 -4.79 4.71 -20.16
CA ASN A 55 -5.65 5.66 -20.88
C ASN A 55 -6.58 6.44 -19.95
N GLN A 56 -7.01 5.84 -18.84
CA GLN A 56 -7.75 6.49 -17.75
C GLN A 56 -6.87 7.38 -16.86
N GLY A 57 -5.56 7.44 -17.13
CA GLY A 57 -4.62 8.27 -16.39
C GLY A 57 -4.07 7.65 -15.11
N VAL A 58 -4.33 6.35 -14.85
CA VAL A 58 -3.66 5.60 -13.79
C VAL A 58 -2.26 5.21 -14.28
N ARG A 59 -1.24 5.87 -13.73
CA ARG A 59 0.16 5.68 -14.12
C ARG A 59 1.03 5.65 -12.85
N PRO A 60 1.82 4.59 -12.60
CA PRO A 60 1.98 3.36 -13.40
C PRO A 60 0.70 2.53 -13.49
N ALA A 61 0.42 1.96 -14.68
CA ALA A 61 -0.85 1.32 -15.02
C ALA A 61 -0.96 -0.13 -14.49
N ILE A 62 -0.66 -0.34 -13.20
CA ILE A 62 -0.62 -1.66 -12.57
C ILE A 62 -2.04 -2.13 -12.23
N ASN A 63 -2.46 -3.27 -12.80
CA ASN A 63 -3.67 -3.94 -12.34
C ASN A 63 -3.38 -4.69 -11.03
N VAL A 64 -3.88 -4.16 -9.91
CA VAL A 64 -3.65 -4.69 -8.55
C VAL A 64 -4.32 -6.05 -8.32
N GLY A 65 -5.43 -6.34 -9.00
CA GLY A 65 -6.14 -7.61 -8.88
C GLY A 65 -5.38 -8.78 -9.50
N VAL A 66 -4.79 -8.56 -10.68
CA VAL A 66 -4.04 -9.58 -11.44
C VAL A 66 -2.58 -9.66 -10.99
N SER A 67 -2.01 -8.53 -10.55
CA SER A 67 -0.62 -8.46 -10.08
C SER A 67 -0.45 -9.18 -8.74
N VAL A 68 0.67 -9.87 -8.57
CA VAL A 68 0.98 -10.62 -7.34
C VAL A 68 2.47 -10.66 -7.09
N SER A 69 2.84 -10.73 -5.82
CA SER A 69 4.18 -11.11 -5.38
C SER A 69 4.04 -12.30 -4.44
N ARG A 70 4.65 -13.44 -4.79
CA ARG A 70 4.63 -14.66 -3.96
C ARG A 70 5.56 -14.54 -2.75
N VAL A 71 6.56 -13.66 -2.83
CA VAL A 71 7.42 -13.32 -1.68
C VAL A 71 6.66 -12.47 -0.66
N GLY A 72 5.75 -11.63 -1.14
CA GLY A 72 4.87 -10.80 -0.30
C GLY A 72 5.63 -9.85 0.63
N GLY A 73 5.10 -9.65 1.83
CA GLY A 73 5.65 -8.70 2.81
C GLY A 73 7.02 -9.08 3.39
N ALA A 74 7.60 -10.23 3.04
CA ALA A 74 8.98 -10.57 3.41
C ALA A 74 10.01 -9.70 2.68
N ALA A 75 9.66 -9.13 1.53
CA ALA A 75 10.50 -8.20 0.78
C ALA A 75 10.38 -6.73 1.23
N GLN A 76 9.56 -6.44 2.24
CA GLN A 76 9.28 -5.08 2.72
C GLN A 76 9.98 -4.80 4.05
N ILE A 77 10.29 -3.51 4.29
CA ILE A 77 10.64 -3.05 5.63
C ILE A 77 9.42 -3.12 6.55
N LYS A 78 9.64 -3.20 7.87
CA LYS A 78 8.54 -3.32 8.84
C LYS A 78 7.54 -2.17 8.74
N ALA A 79 8.02 -0.94 8.63
CA ALA A 79 7.18 0.24 8.47
C ALA A 79 6.19 0.10 7.29
N MET A 80 6.70 -0.27 6.11
CA MET A 80 5.86 -0.46 4.91
C MET A 80 4.85 -1.60 5.08
N LYS A 81 5.25 -2.70 5.72
CA LYS A 81 4.35 -3.83 5.97
C LYS A 81 3.20 -3.46 6.90
N GLU A 82 3.47 -2.64 7.91
CA GLU A 82 2.45 -2.16 8.86
C GLU A 82 1.44 -1.23 8.18
N VAL A 83 1.92 -0.27 7.38
CA VAL A 83 1.03 0.73 6.74
C VAL A 83 0.31 0.23 5.49
N ALA A 84 0.92 -0.66 4.69
CA ALA A 84 0.37 -1.10 3.41
C ALA A 84 -0.32 -2.49 3.46
N GLY A 85 -0.46 -3.09 4.65
CA GLY A 85 -0.94 -4.46 4.82
C GLY A 85 -2.37 -4.69 4.29
N SER A 86 -3.27 -3.71 4.44
CA SER A 86 -4.65 -3.79 3.96
C SER A 86 -4.83 -3.32 2.51
N LEU A 87 -3.86 -2.57 1.97
CA LEU A 87 -4.00 -1.82 0.72
C LEU A 87 -4.46 -2.67 -0.47
N ARG A 88 -3.91 -3.88 -0.60
CA ARG A 88 -4.31 -4.81 -1.68
C ARG A 88 -5.77 -5.23 -1.55
N LEU A 89 -6.23 -5.51 -0.33
CA LEU A 89 -7.61 -5.91 -0.06
C LEU A 89 -8.55 -4.73 -0.34
N ASP A 90 -8.21 -3.54 0.17
CA ASP A 90 -8.99 -2.31 0.00
C ASP A 90 -9.17 -1.97 -1.48
N LEU A 91 -8.10 -2.07 -2.28
CA LEU A 91 -8.15 -1.82 -3.73
C LEU A 91 -8.89 -2.91 -4.50
N SER A 92 -8.82 -4.17 -4.07
CA SER A 92 -9.58 -5.27 -4.67
C SER A 92 -11.09 -5.06 -4.46
N GLN A 93 -11.49 -4.75 -3.23
CA GLN A 93 -12.88 -4.45 -2.87
C GLN A 93 -13.38 -3.21 -3.60
N TYR A 94 -12.55 -2.16 -3.71
CA TYR A 94 -12.87 -0.98 -4.49
C TYR A 94 -13.20 -1.31 -5.95
N ARG A 95 -12.42 -2.17 -6.61
CA ARG A 95 -12.66 -2.56 -8.01
C ARG A 95 -13.95 -3.35 -8.19
N GLU A 96 -14.26 -4.24 -7.25
CA GLU A 96 -15.53 -4.98 -7.24
C GLU A 96 -16.72 -4.02 -7.06
N LEU A 97 -16.61 -3.07 -6.13
CA LEU A 97 -17.63 -2.05 -5.87
C LEU A 97 -17.78 -1.05 -7.01
N GLU A 98 -16.69 -0.63 -7.65
CA GLU A 98 -16.71 0.27 -8.81
C GLU A 98 -17.49 -0.34 -9.97
N ALA A 99 -17.29 -1.63 -10.25
CA ALA A 99 -18.04 -2.36 -11.26
C ALA A 99 -19.53 -2.47 -10.91
N PHE A 100 -19.86 -2.67 -9.63
CA PHE A 100 -21.25 -2.78 -9.16
C PHE A 100 -21.97 -1.42 -9.15
N ALA A 101 -21.28 -0.36 -8.71
CA ALA A 101 -21.79 1.01 -8.64
C ALA A 101 -22.18 1.56 -10.02
N ALA A 102 -21.57 1.07 -11.10
CA ALA A 102 -21.97 1.43 -12.46
C ALA A 102 -23.41 0.99 -12.82
N PHE A 103 -23.98 0.03 -12.09
CA PHE A 103 -25.31 -0.53 -12.34
C PHE A 103 -26.31 -0.28 -11.20
N ALA A 104 -25.86 0.14 -10.02
CA ALA A 104 -26.70 0.37 -8.85
C ALA A 104 -27.07 1.85 -8.70
N SER A 105 -28.35 2.14 -8.47
CA SER A 105 -28.83 3.52 -8.26
C SER A 105 -28.58 4.06 -6.85
N ASP A 106 -28.54 3.18 -5.85
CA ASP A 106 -28.26 3.52 -4.45
C ASP A 106 -27.25 2.52 -3.88
N LEU A 107 -26.18 3.05 -3.30
CA LEU A 107 -25.25 2.29 -2.46
C LEU A 107 -25.51 2.63 -0.99
N ASP A 108 -25.39 1.62 -0.12
CA ASP A 108 -25.40 1.85 1.32
C ASP A 108 -24.20 2.71 1.76
N ALA A 109 -24.28 3.30 2.95
CA ALA A 109 -23.28 4.25 3.45
C ALA A 109 -21.88 3.65 3.59
N THR A 110 -21.78 2.33 3.84
CA THR A 110 -20.51 1.62 3.98
C THR A 110 -19.86 1.41 2.62
N SER A 111 -20.62 0.90 1.65
CA SER A 111 -20.16 0.73 0.26
C SER A 111 -19.75 2.07 -0.36
N LYS A 112 -20.51 3.14 -0.10
CA LYS A 112 -20.16 4.50 -0.56
C LYS A 112 -18.82 4.97 0.03
N ALA A 113 -18.60 4.77 1.33
CA ALA A 113 -17.37 5.15 1.99
C ALA A 113 -16.16 4.37 1.45
N GLN A 114 -16.33 3.07 1.18
CA GLN A 114 -15.30 2.24 0.57
C GLN A 114 -14.98 2.68 -0.86
N LEU A 115 -16.00 3.01 -1.66
CA LEU A 115 -15.82 3.53 -3.01
C LEU A 115 -15.05 4.86 -3.01
N GLU A 116 -15.43 5.77 -2.12
CA GLU A 116 -14.79 7.07 -1.95
C GLU A 116 -13.34 6.97 -1.48
N ARG A 117 -13.05 6.07 -0.53
CA ARG A 117 -11.68 5.80 -0.08
C ARG A 117 -10.85 5.17 -1.18
N GLY A 118 -11.37 4.17 -1.87
CA GLY A 118 -10.69 3.50 -2.97
C GLY A 118 -10.31 4.45 -4.11
N ALA A 119 -11.18 5.39 -4.47
CA ALA A 119 -10.87 6.42 -5.46
C ALA A 119 -9.66 7.28 -5.05
N ARG A 120 -9.56 7.65 -3.76
CA ARG A 120 -8.43 8.42 -3.21
C ARG A 120 -7.15 7.59 -3.16
N LEU A 121 -7.24 6.31 -2.81
CA LEU A 121 -6.11 5.39 -2.86
C LEU A 121 -5.57 5.24 -4.29
N VAL A 122 -6.45 5.19 -5.29
CA VAL A 122 -6.02 5.16 -6.71
C VAL A 122 -5.29 6.44 -7.10
N GLU A 123 -5.77 7.62 -6.68
CA GLU A 123 -5.06 8.89 -6.94
C GLU A 123 -3.69 8.95 -6.25
N LEU A 124 -3.61 8.48 -5.00
CA LEU A 124 -2.39 8.42 -4.21
C LEU A 124 -1.32 7.52 -4.85
N LEU A 125 -1.73 6.44 -5.53
CA LEU A 125 -0.81 5.53 -6.22
C LEU A 125 -0.35 6.04 -7.59
N LYS A 126 -0.85 7.18 -8.06
CA LYS A 126 -0.39 7.76 -9.33
C LYS A 126 0.95 8.47 -9.14
N GLN A 127 1.94 8.04 -9.90
CA GLN A 127 3.29 8.57 -9.84
C GLN A 127 3.76 8.98 -11.25
N PRO A 128 4.27 10.22 -11.41
CA PRO A 128 4.84 10.65 -12.68
C PRO A 128 6.15 9.92 -13.01
N GLN A 129 6.45 9.83 -14.30
CA GLN A 129 7.65 9.17 -14.79
C GLN A 129 8.93 9.88 -14.29
N ASN A 130 9.96 9.10 -13.95
CA ASN A 130 11.28 9.58 -13.51
C ASN A 130 11.27 10.40 -12.21
N GLN A 131 10.25 10.26 -11.38
CA GLN A 131 10.18 10.88 -10.05
C GLN A 131 10.07 9.80 -8.96
N PRO A 132 11.11 8.99 -8.73
CA PRO A 132 11.08 7.97 -7.69
C PRO A 132 10.93 8.60 -6.31
N MET A 133 10.11 7.98 -5.46
CA MET A 133 9.91 8.40 -4.08
C MET A 133 10.76 7.54 -3.14
N PRO A 134 11.52 8.12 -2.19
CA PRO A 134 12.22 7.37 -1.14
C PRO A 134 11.27 6.54 -0.28
N VAL A 135 11.74 5.42 0.30
CA VAL A 135 10.88 4.49 1.04
C VAL A 135 10.21 5.14 2.26
N GLU A 136 10.91 6.02 2.96
CA GLU A 136 10.37 6.77 4.10
C GLU A 136 9.20 7.69 3.72
N GLU A 137 9.26 8.30 2.53
CA GLU A 137 8.15 9.12 2.00
C GLU A 137 7.00 8.24 1.51
N GLN A 138 7.31 7.07 0.90
CA GLN A 138 6.29 6.10 0.52
C GLN A 138 5.53 5.59 1.75
N VAL A 139 6.22 5.35 2.88
CA VAL A 139 5.58 4.94 4.14
C VAL A 139 4.60 6.02 4.61
N VAL A 140 5.00 7.29 4.58
CA VAL A 140 4.12 8.41 4.93
C VAL A 140 2.92 8.48 3.98
N SER A 141 3.15 8.43 2.68
CA SER A 141 2.07 8.42 1.67
C SER A 141 1.08 7.30 1.95
N MET A 142 1.55 6.06 2.13
CA MET A 142 0.68 4.91 2.41
C MET A 142 -0.07 5.06 3.73
N PHE A 143 0.56 5.62 4.76
CA PHE A 143 -0.08 5.92 6.04
C PHE A 143 -1.27 6.89 5.88
N LEU A 144 -1.16 7.89 4.99
CA LEU A 144 -2.28 8.81 4.70
C LEU A 144 -3.49 8.08 4.14
N GLY A 145 -3.23 7.17 3.19
CA GLY A 145 -4.25 6.38 2.52
C GLY A 145 -4.93 5.40 3.47
N THR A 146 -4.16 4.53 4.10
CA THR A 146 -4.70 3.42 4.92
C THR A 146 -5.21 3.88 6.29
N GLY A 147 -4.67 4.97 6.84
CA GLY A 147 -5.17 5.62 8.04
C GLY A 147 -6.44 6.45 7.85
N GLY A 148 -6.95 6.57 6.61
CA GLY A 148 -8.15 7.37 6.31
C GLY A 148 -7.93 8.89 6.42
N HIS A 149 -6.69 9.34 6.50
CA HIS A 149 -6.38 10.77 6.57
C HIS A 149 -6.69 11.50 5.27
N VAL A 150 -6.82 10.81 4.14
CA VAL A 150 -7.22 11.42 2.86
C VAL A 150 -8.74 11.45 2.66
N ASP A 151 -9.54 10.82 3.51
CA ASP A 151 -10.99 10.69 3.29
C ASP A 151 -11.71 12.05 3.21
N SER A 152 -11.22 13.06 3.93
CA SER A 152 -11.75 14.43 3.90
C SER A 152 -11.23 15.26 2.71
N VAL A 153 -10.20 14.80 1.99
CA VAL A 153 -9.62 15.51 0.85
C VAL A 153 -10.46 15.22 -0.41
N PRO A 154 -10.83 16.22 -1.21
CA PRO A 154 -11.45 15.98 -2.52
C PRO A 154 -10.51 15.17 -3.43
N VAL A 155 -11.07 14.23 -4.20
CA VAL A 155 -10.29 13.28 -5.04
C VAL A 155 -9.31 14.00 -5.98
N GLU A 156 -9.75 15.10 -6.59
CA GLU A 156 -8.94 15.93 -7.49
C GLU A 156 -7.71 16.58 -6.84
N ASP A 157 -7.75 16.79 -5.52
CA ASP A 157 -6.72 17.46 -4.75
C ASP A 157 -5.77 16.49 -4.04
N VAL A 158 -6.06 15.18 -4.02
CA VAL A 158 -5.26 14.17 -3.27
C VAL A 158 -3.78 14.22 -3.62
N ARG A 159 -3.46 14.33 -4.92
CA ARG A 159 -2.07 14.38 -5.39
C ARG A 159 -1.36 15.67 -5.00
N ARG A 160 -2.08 16.80 -5.01
CA ARG A 160 -1.55 18.08 -4.54
C ARG A 160 -1.30 18.02 -3.03
N PHE A 161 -2.27 17.51 -2.29
CA PHE A 161 -2.18 17.31 -0.85
C PHE A 161 -0.99 16.43 -0.47
N GLU A 162 -0.80 15.29 -1.13
CA GLU A 162 0.35 14.41 -0.90
C GLU A 162 1.68 15.15 -1.13
N THR A 163 1.82 15.82 -2.27
CA THR A 163 3.06 16.51 -2.63
C THR A 163 3.40 17.62 -1.64
N GLU A 164 2.43 18.48 -1.33
CA GLU A 164 2.63 19.60 -0.39
C GLU A 164 2.86 19.14 1.05
N LEU A 165 2.18 18.07 1.47
CA LEU A 165 2.39 17.49 2.80
C LEU A 165 3.77 16.84 2.91
N LEU A 166 4.22 16.12 1.89
CA LEU A 166 5.58 15.56 1.86
C LEU A 166 6.63 16.67 1.89
N ASP A 167 6.42 17.77 1.16
CA ASP A 167 7.28 18.95 1.22
C ASP A 167 7.28 19.59 2.62
N HIS A 168 6.11 19.68 3.26
CA HIS A 168 6.00 20.15 4.65
C HIS A 168 6.80 19.26 5.58
N ILE A 169 6.60 17.94 5.56
CA ILE A 169 7.29 16.97 6.42
C ILE A 169 8.80 17.00 6.19
N ARG A 170 9.28 17.17 4.94
CA ARG A 170 10.71 17.36 4.66
C ARG A 170 11.27 18.61 5.33
N GLY A 171 10.49 19.70 5.37
CA GLY A 171 10.92 20.99 5.91
C GLY A 171 10.81 21.12 7.44
N SER A 172 9.73 20.61 8.04
CA SER A 172 9.43 20.76 9.47
C SER A 172 9.75 19.51 10.30
N GLU A 173 9.52 18.31 9.74
CA GLU A 173 9.51 17.04 10.48
C GLU A 173 10.51 16.02 9.91
N GLY A 174 11.65 16.50 9.38
CA GLY A 174 12.67 15.64 8.75
C GLY A 174 13.21 14.53 9.64
N LYS A 175 13.10 14.67 10.96
CA LYS A 175 13.45 13.62 11.94
C LYS A 175 12.60 12.36 11.76
N ILE A 176 11.30 12.49 11.47
CA ILE A 176 10.40 11.34 11.25
C ILE A 176 10.90 10.50 10.06
N LEU A 177 11.27 11.17 8.97
CA LEU A 177 11.79 10.51 7.77
C LEU A 177 13.13 9.81 8.02
N ALA A 178 14.03 10.45 8.77
CA ALA A 178 15.31 9.86 9.16
C ALA A 178 15.12 8.62 10.05
N ASP A 179 14.26 8.70 11.06
CA ASP A 179 13.98 7.60 11.98
C ASP A 179 13.36 6.40 11.26
N ILE A 180 12.46 6.61 10.30
CA ILE A 180 11.90 5.52 9.46
C ILE A 180 13.01 4.86 8.64
N ARG A 181 13.88 5.65 8.02
CA ARG A 181 14.98 5.15 7.17
C ARG A 181 15.98 4.31 7.98
N GLU A 182 16.33 4.75 9.18
CA GLU A 182 17.33 4.08 10.03
C GLU A 182 16.75 2.87 10.78
N SER A 183 15.61 3.05 11.44
CA SER A 183 15.00 2.00 12.26
C SER A 183 14.23 0.96 11.44
N LYS A 184 13.85 1.31 10.20
CA LYS A 184 13.00 0.53 9.30
C LYS A 184 11.60 0.24 9.86
N LYS A 185 11.17 0.99 10.88
CA LYS A 185 9.91 0.84 11.59
C LYS A 185 9.23 2.21 11.73
N LEU A 186 7.91 2.20 11.85
CA LEU A 186 7.15 3.36 12.29
C LEU A 186 6.89 3.18 13.79
N SER A 187 7.54 3.97 14.65
CA SER A 187 7.31 3.90 16.09
C SER A 187 5.97 4.55 16.45
N GLU A 188 5.37 4.17 17.57
CA GLU A 188 4.14 4.81 18.06
C GLU A 188 4.32 6.31 18.31
N GLU A 189 5.52 6.74 18.69
CA GLU A 189 5.87 8.17 18.83
C GLU A 189 5.82 8.89 17.48
N ASN A 190 6.44 8.30 16.44
CA ASN A 190 6.47 8.88 15.10
C ASN A 190 5.09 8.83 14.44
N GLU A 191 4.28 7.82 14.73
CA GLU A 191 2.90 7.72 14.24
C GLU A 191 2.02 8.86 14.80
N LYS A 192 2.15 9.15 16.10
CA LYS A 192 1.46 10.29 16.74
C LYS A 192 1.95 11.62 16.19
N ALA A 193 3.27 11.82 16.13
CA ALA A 193 3.85 13.04 15.57
C ALA A 193 3.43 13.25 14.11
N LEU A 194 3.38 12.19 13.30
CA LEU A 194 2.92 12.24 11.93
C LEU A 194 1.44 12.61 11.85
N THR A 195 0.59 12.02 12.70
CA THR A 195 -0.84 12.34 12.77
C THR A 195 -1.06 13.82 13.15
N ASP A 196 -0.29 14.33 14.11
CA ASP A 196 -0.36 15.73 14.53
C ASP A 196 0.08 16.67 13.40
N ALA A 197 1.18 16.34 12.70
CA ALA A 197 1.65 17.10 11.54
C ALA A 197 0.62 17.10 10.40
N ILE A 198 -0.01 15.97 10.10
CA ILE A 198 -1.09 15.86 9.11
C ILE A 198 -2.27 16.76 9.49
N ASN A 199 -2.73 16.68 10.75
CA ASN A 199 -3.86 17.46 11.22
C ASN A 199 -3.55 18.96 11.24
N HIS A 200 -2.31 19.33 11.57
CA HIS A 200 -1.86 20.71 11.48
C HIS A 200 -1.85 21.21 10.03
N PHE A 201 -1.29 20.42 9.11
CA PHE A 201 -1.23 20.75 7.69
C PHE A 201 -2.62 20.89 7.07
N LYS A 202 -3.56 19.99 7.40
CA LYS A 202 -4.97 20.04 6.94
C LYS A 202 -5.67 21.36 7.27
N LYS A 203 -5.33 22.01 8.39
CA LYS A 203 -5.92 23.31 8.77
C LYS A 203 -5.46 24.45 7.85
N GLY A 204 -4.28 24.32 7.25
CA GLY A 204 -3.71 25.29 6.31
C GLY A 204 -3.97 24.97 4.84
N PHE A 205 -4.39 23.74 4.52
CA PHE A 205 -4.64 23.30 3.16
C PHE A 205 -6.02 23.76 2.67
N ALA A 206 -6.04 24.52 1.58
CA ALA A 206 -7.27 24.92 0.91
C ALA A 206 -7.53 23.98 -0.29
N ALA A 207 -8.68 23.32 -0.31
CA ALA A 207 -9.12 22.57 -1.48
C ALA A 207 -9.41 23.52 -2.66
N THR A 208 -9.34 23.01 -3.89
CA THR A 208 -9.61 23.77 -5.12
C THR A 208 -11.05 24.31 -5.15
N GLY A 209 -11.99 23.62 -4.51
CA GLY A 209 -13.36 24.08 -4.28
C GLY A 209 -13.55 25.08 -3.13
N GLY A 210 -12.48 25.50 -2.44
CA GLY A 210 -12.54 26.41 -1.29
C GLY A 210 -13.03 25.78 0.03
N GLY A 211 -13.30 24.47 0.04
CA GLY A 211 -13.69 23.73 1.23
C GLY A 211 -12.52 23.45 2.19
N SER A 212 -12.83 23.43 3.49
CA SER A 212 -11.90 22.95 4.51
C SER A 212 -11.76 21.43 4.41
N VAL A 213 -10.53 20.94 4.64
CA VAL A 213 -10.20 19.51 4.62
C VAL A 213 -10.11 18.93 6.06
N VAL A 214 -10.36 19.76 7.06
CA VAL A 214 -10.52 19.31 8.45
C VAL A 214 -11.85 18.56 8.56
N PRO A 215 -11.86 17.30 9.03
CA PRO A 215 -13.10 16.58 9.29
C PRO A 215 -13.98 17.39 10.26
N ASP A 216 -15.27 17.55 9.95
CA ASP A 216 -16.22 18.18 10.87
C ASP A 216 -16.23 17.38 12.20
N GLU A 217 -16.02 18.05 13.34
CA GLU A 217 -16.03 17.42 14.68
C GLU A 217 -17.40 16.80 15.06
N HIS A 218 -18.41 16.97 14.21
CA HIS A 218 -19.75 16.39 14.34
C HIS A 218 -20.00 15.12 13.51
N ALA A 219 -19.00 14.63 12.75
CA ALA A 219 -19.10 13.33 12.12
C ALA A 219 -18.81 12.24 13.15
N GLU A 220 -19.83 11.47 13.54
CA GLU A 220 -19.66 10.32 14.44
C GLU A 220 -18.52 9.41 13.93
N PRO A 221 -17.64 8.92 14.81
CA PRO A 221 -16.62 7.96 14.42
C PRO A 221 -17.34 6.75 13.82
N LYS A 222 -17.11 6.48 12.53
CA LYS A 222 -17.56 5.24 11.91
C LYS A 222 -16.86 4.10 12.64
N GLU A 223 -17.62 3.32 13.40
CA GLU A 223 -17.14 2.10 14.02
C GLU A 223 -16.53 1.21 12.93
N ASP A 224 -15.29 0.77 13.16
CA ASP A 224 -14.52 -0.14 12.31
C ASP A 224 -15.11 -1.57 12.46
N GLU A 225 -16.38 -1.75 12.10
CA GLU A 225 -17.04 -3.06 12.05
C GLU A 225 -16.56 -3.83 10.82
N GLY A 226 -15.38 -4.44 10.91
CA GLY A 226 -14.87 -5.28 9.82
C GLY A 226 -13.49 -5.90 9.98
N LYS A 227 -12.71 -5.55 11.01
CA LYS A 227 -11.45 -6.26 11.28
C LYS A 227 -11.73 -7.55 12.07
N GLU A 228 -12.16 -8.60 11.37
CA GLU A 228 -11.99 -9.96 11.88
C GLU A 228 -10.49 -10.25 12.03
N SER A 229 -9.96 -10.02 13.23
CA SER A 229 -8.62 -10.45 13.58
C SER A 229 -8.59 -11.98 13.50
N VAL A 230 -7.93 -12.54 12.48
CA VAL A 230 -7.65 -13.96 12.40
C VAL A 230 -6.70 -14.33 13.55
N LYS A 231 -7.28 -14.80 14.67
CA LYS A 231 -6.51 -15.41 15.77
C LYS A 231 -5.91 -16.72 15.27
N VAL A 232 -4.67 -16.66 14.81
CA VAL A 232 -3.85 -17.86 14.57
C VAL A 232 -3.68 -18.58 15.91
N LYS A 233 -4.44 -19.67 16.14
CA LYS A 233 -4.19 -20.60 17.25
C LYS A 233 -2.83 -21.26 17.03
N LYS A 234 -1.77 -20.69 17.62
CA LYS A 234 -0.53 -21.44 17.84
C LYS A 234 -0.81 -22.53 18.89
N PRO A 235 -0.51 -23.81 18.62
CA PRO A 235 -0.56 -24.84 19.66
C PRO A 235 0.54 -24.59 20.70
N GLU A 236 0.21 -24.78 21.98
CA GLU A 236 1.12 -24.65 23.11
C GLU A 236 2.37 -25.53 22.93
N THR A 237 3.55 -24.90 22.95
CA THR A 237 4.82 -25.61 23.09
C THR A 237 4.88 -26.23 24.48
N LYS A 238 4.68 -27.55 24.56
CA LYS A 238 4.95 -28.35 25.77
C LYS A 238 6.43 -28.21 26.15
N ASP A 239 6.66 -27.62 27.33
CA ASP A 239 7.93 -27.63 28.03
C ASP A 239 8.46 -29.06 28.18
N LYS A 240 9.51 -29.40 27.42
CA LYS A 240 10.37 -30.55 27.69
C LYS A 240 11.62 -30.07 28.39
N ASN A 241 11.49 -29.70 29.66
CA ASN A 241 12.63 -29.63 30.59
C ASN A 241 12.18 -29.83 32.04
N ALA A 242 11.59 -30.98 32.32
CA ALA A 242 11.38 -31.46 33.68
C ALA A 242 11.77 -32.94 33.77
N LYS A 243 13.09 -33.21 33.82
CA LYS A 243 13.70 -34.38 34.47
C LYS A 243 15.23 -34.33 34.32
N LYS A 244 15.89 -33.63 35.24
CA LYS A 244 17.23 -33.96 35.74
C LYS A 244 17.40 -33.29 37.09
N GLY A 245 17.16 -34.05 38.16
CA GLY A 245 17.37 -33.62 39.54
C GLY A 245 16.60 -34.47 40.54
N LYS A 246 17.36 -35.29 41.30
CA LYS A 246 16.98 -36.11 42.47
C LYS A 246 16.33 -37.48 42.21
N LYS A 247 17.15 -38.51 42.04
CA LYS A 247 17.62 -39.40 43.13
C LYS A 247 18.84 -40.18 42.65
#